data_AF-A0A9P7ZZ65-F1
#
_entry.id   AF-A0A9P7ZZ65-F1
#
_cell.length_a   1.000
_cell.length_b   1.000
_cell.length_c   1.000
_cell.angle_alpha   90.00
_cell.angle_beta   90.00
_cell.angle_gamma   90.00
#
_symmetry.space_group_name_H-M   'P 1'
#
loop_
_entity.id
_entity.type
_entity.pdbx_description
1 polymer ?
#
loop_
_entity_poly.entity_id
_entity_poly.type
_entity_poly.pdbx_seq_one_letter_code
_entity_poly.pdbx_strand_id
1 'polypeptide(L)'
;MTFLNIMNTTHPVAAKLPHYKHVEWDHPEVAFKMYISYISLFFDLAVLAYHFSTPFHPKFYVKATRRQVLRLHIASGCLEILACVAAFYAEDPTYYAYAAAAFAAIAHVPSTFYQIPTVLGIKAFLVPSLNMVTALHGYFAFNLVLNPTSAYYLQSTYMTVHIYAWSRVFFALYYRFKLFEGHRFSAAMLTSGMLLVPTVLGLRGNVILLSVVVVSDIFLRYANNAEFWVSWTTEHPRELSSSPEKKVMLEALITAAEVSNAIPLLATQNPKERYAHICATVMTANSRNLSPREKARVVFRAIDTNQDNELSTTEFKDFLLTCGISQYEMDDKMMLQSLFNGQKTASFNDFCSWFTKNWIHSNTITIPRMPSTPRGQAKLVFDTLDSDSSGHLDLQELEHLLVSWGLPANEAEGYLKTLDKDESGHIDFQEFYHHMSTVWKFAVQSFVDEGKIRIEE
;
A
#
# COMPACT_ATOMS: atom_id res chain seq x y z
N MET A 1 -36.21 0.94 -21.30
CA MET A 1 -35.74 -0.36 -20.79
C MET A 1 -35.38 -0.17 -19.33
N THR A 2 -36.10 -0.79 -18.41
CA THR A 2 -35.79 -0.77 -16.98
C THR A 2 -34.45 -1.46 -16.71
N PHE A 3 -33.70 -1.00 -15.70
CA PHE A 3 -32.39 -1.52 -15.27
C PHE A 3 -32.37 -3.07 -15.11
N LEU A 4 -33.51 -3.67 -14.76
CA LEU A 4 -33.71 -5.12 -14.67
C LEU A 4 -33.67 -5.86 -16.02
N ASN A 5 -34.06 -5.23 -17.13
CA ASN A 5 -34.01 -5.87 -18.45
C ASN A 5 -32.59 -5.89 -19.06
N ILE A 6 -31.65 -5.12 -18.52
CA ILE A 6 -30.25 -5.09 -18.99
C ILE A 6 -29.44 -6.27 -18.41
N MET A 7 -29.86 -6.80 -17.26
CA MET A 7 -29.28 -8.00 -16.62
C MET A 7 -29.82 -9.31 -17.21
N ASN A 8 -30.92 -9.25 -17.98
CA ASN A 8 -31.53 -10.41 -18.63
C ASN A 8 -31.06 -10.51 -20.08
N THR A 9 -29.81 -10.94 -20.29
CA THR A 9 -29.44 -11.54 -21.57
C THR A 9 -30.06 -12.94 -21.61
N THR A 10 -31.13 -13.07 -22.38
CA THR A 10 -31.79 -14.34 -22.72
C THR A 10 -30.77 -15.38 -23.18
N HIS A 11 -30.65 -16.51 -22.48
CA HIS A 11 -30.06 -17.72 -23.06
C HIS A 11 -30.91 -18.96 -22.74
N PRO A 12 -31.49 -19.61 -23.76
CA PRO A 12 -32.03 -20.96 -23.70
C PRO A 12 -30.94 -21.98 -24.00
N VAL A 13 -31.00 -23.14 -23.34
CA VAL A 13 -30.66 -24.53 -23.75
C VAL A 13 -30.34 -25.27 -22.45
N ALA A 14 -31.09 -26.35 -22.18
CA ALA A 14 -30.87 -27.21 -21.03
C ALA A 14 -29.39 -27.62 -20.96
N ALA A 15 -28.73 -27.35 -19.83
CA ALA A 15 -27.33 -27.68 -19.63
C ALA A 15 -27.13 -29.19 -19.79
N LYS A 16 -26.44 -29.60 -20.85
CA LYS A 16 -26.03 -30.99 -21.01
C LYS A 16 -24.93 -31.26 -19.98
N LEU A 17 -25.13 -32.30 -19.19
CA LEU A 17 -24.23 -32.74 -18.12
C LEU A 17 -23.46 -33.98 -18.59
N PRO A 18 -22.19 -34.19 -18.14
CA PRO A 18 -21.36 -33.31 -17.32
C PRO A 18 -20.76 -32.13 -18.10
N HIS A 19 -20.58 -30.98 -17.45
CA HIS A 19 -20.23 -29.72 -18.11
C HIS A 19 -18.94 -29.77 -18.96
N TYR A 20 -17.89 -30.42 -18.47
CA TYR A 20 -16.60 -30.51 -19.18
C TYR A 20 -16.69 -31.16 -20.58
N LYS A 21 -17.68 -32.03 -20.83
CA LYS A 21 -17.86 -32.71 -22.14
C LYS A 21 -18.49 -31.79 -23.19
N HIS A 22 -19.06 -30.67 -22.78
CA HIS A 22 -19.81 -29.76 -23.63
C HIS A 22 -19.14 -28.39 -23.77
N VAL A 23 -17.83 -28.35 -23.53
CA VAL A 23 -17.02 -27.15 -23.77
C VAL A 23 -16.77 -27.00 -25.28
N GLU A 24 -17.28 -25.93 -25.86
CA GLU A 24 -17.07 -25.55 -27.26
C GLU A 24 -15.72 -24.85 -27.42
N TRP A 25 -14.66 -25.64 -27.58
CA TRP A 25 -13.28 -25.15 -27.71
C TRP A 25 -13.01 -24.37 -29.00
N ASP A 26 -13.86 -24.55 -30.01
CA ASP A 26 -13.84 -23.81 -31.27
C ASP A 26 -14.42 -22.40 -31.14
N HIS A 27 -15.27 -22.15 -30.14
CA HIS A 27 -15.81 -20.82 -29.87
C HIS A 27 -14.78 -19.96 -29.10
N PRO A 28 -14.24 -18.87 -29.68
CA PRO A 28 -13.10 -18.14 -29.09
C PRO A 28 -13.37 -17.62 -27.67
N GLU A 29 -14.58 -17.13 -27.40
CA GLU A 29 -14.93 -16.62 -26.07
C GLU A 29 -15.02 -17.73 -25.02
N VAL A 30 -15.49 -18.92 -25.40
CA VAL A 30 -15.62 -20.07 -24.49
C VAL A 30 -14.22 -20.60 -24.17
N ALA A 31 -13.39 -20.79 -25.21
CA ALA A 31 -12.00 -21.19 -25.05
C ALA A 31 -11.23 -20.19 -24.18
N PHE A 32 -11.36 -18.89 -24.42
CA PHE A 32 -10.71 -17.84 -23.61
C PHE A 32 -11.10 -17.95 -22.13
N LYS A 33 -12.39 -18.08 -21.83
CA LYS A 33 -12.85 -18.26 -20.43
C LYS A 33 -12.23 -19.52 -19.83
N MET A 34 -12.21 -20.64 -20.54
CA MET A 34 -11.62 -21.87 -20.01
C MET A 34 -10.11 -21.76 -19.76
N TYR A 35 -9.35 -21.11 -20.63
CA TYR A 35 -7.93 -20.85 -20.38
C TYR A 35 -7.71 -19.98 -19.14
N ILE A 36 -8.49 -18.89 -19.01
CA ILE A 36 -8.43 -18.05 -17.81
C ILE A 36 -8.83 -18.83 -16.56
N SER A 37 -9.82 -19.73 -16.62
CA SER A 37 -10.19 -20.62 -15.50
C SER A 37 -8.99 -21.44 -15.02
N TYR A 38 -8.33 -22.16 -15.94
CA TYR A 38 -7.22 -23.04 -15.58
C TYR A 38 -6.00 -22.27 -15.07
N ILE A 39 -5.69 -21.14 -15.69
CA ILE A 39 -4.61 -20.24 -15.24
C ILE A 39 -4.91 -19.67 -13.85
N SER A 40 -6.17 -19.29 -13.59
CA SER A 40 -6.59 -18.76 -12.30
C SER A 40 -6.38 -19.80 -11.18
N LEU A 41 -6.83 -21.04 -11.40
CA LEU A 41 -6.63 -22.13 -10.42
C LEU A 41 -5.15 -22.37 -10.10
N PHE A 42 -4.29 -22.36 -11.13
CA PHE A 42 -2.85 -22.48 -10.93
C PHE A 42 -2.31 -21.35 -10.04
N PHE A 43 -2.74 -20.12 -10.27
CA PHE A 43 -2.33 -18.98 -9.45
C PHE A 43 -2.87 -19.01 -8.04
N ASP A 44 -4.09 -19.48 -7.79
CA ASP A 44 -4.58 -19.68 -6.42
C ASP A 44 -3.73 -20.68 -5.65
N LEU A 45 -3.36 -21.80 -6.27
CA LEU A 45 -2.48 -22.78 -5.64
C LEU A 45 -1.10 -22.19 -5.34
N ALA A 46 -0.53 -21.42 -6.26
CA ALA A 46 0.75 -20.74 -6.05
C ALA A 46 0.68 -19.68 -4.92
N VAL A 47 -0.37 -18.86 -4.91
CA VAL A 47 -0.59 -17.83 -3.88
C VAL A 47 -0.83 -18.47 -2.51
N LEU A 48 -1.62 -19.54 -2.46
CA LEU A 48 -1.88 -20.27 -1.21
C LEU A 48 -0.59 -20.92 -0.68
N ALA A 49 0.20 -21.55 -1.56
CA ALA A 49 1.49 -22.14 -1.18
C ALA A 49 2.46 -21.08 -0.61
N TYR A 50 2.53 -19.90 -1.23
CA TYR A 50 3.32 -18.77 -0.73
C TYR A 50 2.84 -18.30 0.65
N HIS A 51 1.54 -18.24 0.89
CA HIS A 51 0.98 -17.84 2.19
C HIS A 51 1.07 -18.90 3.28
N PHE A 52 1.28 -20.17 2.94
CA PHE A 52 1.63 -21.20 3.92
C PHE A 52 3.05 -21.06 4.46
N SER A 53 3.98 -20.53 3.65
CA SER A 53 5.36 -20.28 4.06
C SER A 53 5.61 -18.85 4.56
N THR A 54 4.73 -17.90 4.21
CA THR A 54 4.88 -16.48 4.55
C THR A 54 3.72 -16.00 5.41
N PRO A 55 3.97 -15.45 6.63
CA PRO A 55 2.91 -14.99 7.51
C PRO A 55 2.09 -13.84 6.91
N PHE A 56 0.84 -13.70 7.35
CA PHE A 56 -0.04 -12.62 6.87
C PHE A 56 0.45 -11.24 7.31
N HIS A 57 -0.12 -10.19 6.71
CA HIS A 57 0.14 -8.82 7.15
C HIS A 57 -0.23 -8.62 8.65
N PRO A 58 0.52 -7.83 9.44
CA PRO A 58 0.33 -7.67 10.88
C PRO A 58 -1.04 -7.18 11.27
N LYS A 59 -1.67 -6.39 10.39
CA LYS A 59 -3.03 -5.87 10.54
C LYS A 59 -4.09 -6.94 10.88
N PHE A 60 -3.84 -8.21 10.52
CA PHE A 60 -4.73 -9.34 10.84
C PHE A 60 -4.43 -9.99 12.19
N TYR A 61 -3.26 -9.73 12.77
CA TYR A 61 -2.86 -10.25 14.07
C TYR A 61 -3.26 -9.33 15.20
N VAL A 62 -3.52 -8.05 14.91
CA VAL A 62 -3.88 -7.06 15.92
C VAL A 62 -5.21 -7.39 16.62
N LYS A 63 -6.25 -7.80 15.88
CA LYS A 63 -7.52 -8.31 16.46
C LYS A 63 -7.71 -9.80 16.20
N ALA A 64 -8.04 -10.56 17.25
CA ALA A 64 -8.35 -11.99 17.14
C ALA A 64 -9.54 -12.27 16.22
N THR A 65 -10.57 -11.43 16.27
CA THR A 65 -11.76 -11.49 15.40
C THR A 65 -11.38 -11.37 13.93
N ARG A 66 -10.54 -10.38 13.58
CA ARG A 66 -10.07 -10.18 12.19
C ARG A 66 -9.25 -11.37 11.69
N ARG A 67 -8.44 -11.98 12.57
CA ARG A 67 -7.71 -13.21 12.26
C ARG A 67 -8.62 -14.40 11.98
N GLN A 68 -9.67 -14.56 12.80
CA GLN A 68 -10.65 -15.64 12.63
C GLN A 68 -11.46 -15.47 11.34
N VAL A 69 -11.91 -14.25 11.04
CA VAL A 69 -12.63 -13.96 9.79
C VAL A 69 -11.75 -14.20 8.57
N LEU A 70 -10.46 -13.82 8.61
CA LEU A 70 -9.53 -14.13 7.52
C LEU A 70 -9.36 -15.64 7.31
N ARG A 71 -9.25 -16.42 8.39
CA ARG A 71 -9.16 -17.89 8.29
C ARG A 71 -10.43 -18.48 7.68
N LEU A 72 -11.61 -18.02 8.12
CA LEU A 72 -12.89 -18.43 7.56
C LEU A 72 -12.97 -18.08 6.07
N HIS A 73 -12.54 -16.87 5.69
CA HIS A 73 -12.53 -16.39 4.31
C HIS A 73 -11.68 -17.28 3.39
N ILE A 74 -10.45 -17.58 3.82
CA ILE A 74 -9.53 -18.45 3.06
C ILE A 74 -10.10 -19.88 2.97
N ALA A 75 -10.54 -20.44 4.11
CA ALA A 75 -11.06 -21.81 4.14
C ALA A 75 -12.31 -21.95 3.26
N SER A 76 -13.26 -21.02 3.37
CA SER A 76 -14.47 -21.01 2.54
C SER A 76 -14.18 -20.82 1.06
N GLY A 77 -13.27 -19.90 0.70
CA GLY A 77 -12.87 -19.71 -0.71
C GLY A 77 -12.20 -20.95 -1.31
N CYS A 78 -11.33 -21.63 -0.57
CA CYS A 78 -10.73 -22.89 -1.02
C CYS A 78 -11.78 -23.98 -1.23
N LEU A 79 -12.71 -24.14 -0.28
CA LEU A 79 -13.78 -25.14 -0.36
C LEU A 79 -14.76 -24.83 -1.51
N GLU A 80 -15.04 -23.55 -1.74
CA GLU A 80 -15.84 -23.09 -2.87
C GLU A 80 -15.20 -23.44 -4.21
N ILE A 81 -13.92 -23.14 -4.40
CA ILE A 81 -13.17 -23.47 -5.62
C ILE A 81 -13.19 -24.99 -5.87
N LEU A 82 -12.92 -25.79 -4.83
CA LEU A 82 -12.97 -27.25 -4.93
C LEU A 82 -14.36 -27.76 -5.31
N ALA A 83 -15.42 -27.20 -4.70
CA ALA A 83 -16.79 -27.56 -5.03
C ALA A 83 -17.16 -27.17 -6.46
N CYS A 84 -16.70 -26.01 -6.96
CA CYS A 84 -16.91 -25.60 -8.35
C CYS A 84 -16.22 -26.56 -9.33
N VAL A 85 -14.97 -26.93 -9.06
CA VAL A 85 -14.23 -27.90 -9.88
C VAL A 85 -14.93 -29.26 -9.87
N ALA A 86 -15.35 -29.75 -8.70
CA ALA A 86 -16.08 -31.00 -8.59
C ALA A 86 -17.39 -30.97 -9.39
N ALA A 87 -18.18 -29.89 -9.27
CA ALA A 87 -19.41 -29.70 -10.03
C ALA A 87 -19.17 -29.69 -11.55
N PHE A 88 -18.07 -29.09 -12.01
CA PHE A 88 -17.76 -29.03 -13.44
C PHE A 88 -17.48 -30.39 -14.07
N TYR A 89 -16.88 -31.31 -13.31
CA TYR A 89 -16.52 -32.66 -13.78
C TYR A 89 -17.53 -33.75 -13.42
N ALA A 90 -18.42 -33.52 -12.45
CA ALA A 90 -19.40 -34.49 -11.99
C ALA A 90 -20.49 -34.79 -13.03
N GLU A 91 -20.93 -36.04 -13.10
CA GLU A 91 -22.08 -36.46 -13.92
C GLU A 91 -23.37 -35.78 -13.49
N ASP A 92 -23.60 -35.67 -12.17
CA ASP A 92 -24.60 -34.81 -11.56
C ASP A 92 -23.90 -33.70 -10.74
N PRO A 93 -23.92 -32.44 -11.21
CA PRO A 93 -23.25 -31.33 -10.54
C PRO A 93 -24.02 -30.83 -9.32
N THR A 94 -25.28 -31.23 -9.14
CA THR A 94 -26.26 -30.54 -8.29
C THR A 94 -25.77 -30.38 -6.85
N TYR A 95 -25.29 -31.48 -6.25
CA TYR A 95 -24.79 -31.45 -4.87
C TYR A 95 -23.57 -30.52 -4.70
N TYR A 96 -22.62 -30.60 -5.63
CA TYR A 96 -21.41 -29.79 -5.60
C TYR A 96 -21.68 -28.31 -5.89
N ALA A 97 -22.64 -28.01 -6.77
CA ALA A 97 -23.09 -26.66 -7.06
C ALA A 97 -23.75 -26.02 -5.83
N TYR A 98 -24.59 -26.76 -5.09
CA TYR A 98 -25.13 -26.28 -3.81
C TYR A 98 -24.03 -26.04 -2.78
N ALA A 99 -23.04 -26.93 -2.69
CA ALA A 99 -21.91 -26.74 -1.80
C ALA A 99 -21.09 -25.48 -2.15
N ALA A 100 -20.78 -25.27 -3.43
CA ALA A 100 -20.09 -24.07 -3.91
C ALA A 100 -20.87 -22.80 -3.55
N ALA A 101 -22.17 -22.77 -3.88
CA ALA A 101 -23.01 -21.63 -3.57
C ALA A 101 -23.15 -21.35 -2.07
N ALA A 102 -23.18 -22.40 -1.23
CA ALA A 102 -23.23 -22.26 0.22
C ALA A 102 -21.92 -21.67 0.79
N PHE A 103 -20.76 -22.19 0.38
CA PHE A 103 -19.47 -21.64 0.80
C PHE A 103 -19.31 -20.19 0.36
N ALA A 104 -19.74 -19.86 -0.86
CA ALA A 104 -19.75 -18.50 -1.37
C ALA A 104 -20.66 -17.57 -0.56
N ALA A 105 -21.97 -17.85 -0.52
CA ALA A 105 -22.98 -16.92 -0.01
C ALA A 105 -22.99 -16.79 1.52
N ILE A 106 -22.65 -17.86 2.24
CA ILE A 106 -22.75 -17.90 3.72
C ILE A 106 -21.43 -17.49 4.38
N ALA A 107 -20.29 -17.80 3.77
CA ALA A 107 -18.98 -17.61 4.39
C ALA A 107 -18.07 -16.67 3.60
N HIS A 108 -17.82 -16.93 2.32
CA HIS A 108 -16.82 -16.19 1.55
C HIS A 108 -17.24 -14.75 1.27
N VAL A 109 -18.46 -14.52 0.76
CA VAL A 109 -19.01 -13.19 0.48
C VAL A 109 -19.13 -12.32 1.75
N PRO A 110 -19.76 -12.79 2.85
CA PRO A 110 -19.87 -11.97 4.07
C PRO A 110 -18.51 -11.66 4.71
N SER A 111 -17.59 -12.63 4.73
CA SER A 111 -16.24 -12.40 5.25
C SER A 111 -15.45 -11.42 4.39
N THR A 112 -15.71 -11.37 3.07
CA THR A 112 -15.12 -10.37 2.17
C THR A 112 -15.64 -8.97 2.50
N PHE A 113 -16.96 -8.78 2.60
CA PHE A 113 -17.55 -7.48 2.97
C PHE A 113 -17.01 -6.94 4.30
N TYR A 114 -16.84 -7.81 5.30
CA TYR A 114 -16.23 -7.43 6.57
C TYR A 114 -14.78 -6.92 6.41
N GLN A 115 -14.03 -7.46 5.46
CA GLN A 115 -12.63 -7.10 5.24
C GLN A 115 -12.43 -5.86 4.37
N ILE A 116 -13.37 -5.51 3.48
CA ILE A 116 -13.26 -4.39 2.52
C ILE A 116 -12.81 -3.06 3.18
N PRO A 117 -13.35 -2.62 4.33
CA PRO A 117 -12.94 -1.35 4.95
C PRO A 117 -11.45 -1.28 5.32
N THR A 118 -10.82 -2.44 5.50
CA THR A 118 -9.41 -2.60 5.91
C THR A 118 -8.46 -2.74 4.70
N VAL A 119 -8.96 -2.63 3.47
CA VAL A 119 -8.12 -2.75 2.28
C VAL A 119 -7.06 -1.64 2.25
N LEU A 120 -5.86 -2.00 1.80
CA LEU A 120 -4.78 -1.05 1.53
C LEU A 120 -5.02 -0.36 0.18
N GLY A 121 -4.24 0.67 -0.16
CA GLY A 121 -4.36 1.37 -1.45
C GLY A 121 -5.36 2.52 -1.43
N ILE A 122 -5.61 3.07 -2.63
CA ILE A 122 -6.52 4.21 -2.83
C ILE A 122 -7.97 3.75 -2.61
N LYS A 123 -8.52 4.03 -1.42
CA LYS A 123 -9.86 3.59 -1.02
C LYS A 123 -10.97 4.16 -1.91
N ALA A 124 -10.76 5.36 -2.46
CA ALA A 124 -11.68 6.04 -3.38
C ALA A 124 -12.18 5.16 -4.53
N PHE A 125 -11.30 4.36 -5.14
CA PHE A 125 -11.73 3.43 -6.19
C PHE A 125 -11.83 1.99 -5.67
N LEU A 126 -10.97 1.56 -4.75
CA LEU A 126 -10.92 0.16 -4.30
C LEU A 126 -12.18 -0.26 -3.55
N VAL A 127 -12.65 0.55 -2.61
CA VAL A 127 -13.83 0.21 -1.79
C VAL A 127 -15.07 0.03 -2.66
N PRO A 128 -15.48 0.97 -3.53
CA PRO A 128 -16.63 0.76 -4.40
C PRO A 128 -16.43 -0.40 -5.39
N SER A 129 -15.22 -0.56 -5.94
CA SER A 129 -14.91 -1.67 -6.86
C SER A 129 -15.06 -3.04 -6.18
N LEU A 130 -14.51 -3.19 -4.99
CA LEU A 130 -14.57 -4.42 -4.21
C LEU A 130 -16.00 -4.72 -3.75
N ASN A 131 -16.75 -3.71 -3.33
CA ASN A 131 -18.16 -3.89 -2.99
C ASN A 131 -18.95 -4.41 -4.20
N MET A 132 -18.72 -3.84 -5.39
CA MET A 132 -19.39 -4.27 -6.61
C MET A 132 -19.03 -5.71 -6.98
N VAL A 133 -17.73 -6.06 -7.03
CA VAL A 133 -17.32 -7.42 -7.40
C VAL A 133 -17.77 -8.45 -6.36
N THR A 134 -17.73 -8.12 -5.07
CA THR A 134 -18.21 -8.99 -3.99
C THR A 134 -19.72 -9.20 -4.09
N ALA A 135 -20.49 -8.15 -4.38
CA ALA A 135 -21.92 -8.25 -4.62
C ALA A 135 -22.24 -9.08 -5.89
N LEU A 136 -21.45 -8.91 -6.95
CA LEU A 136 -21.57 -9.68 -8.18
C LEU A 136 -21.30 -11.17 -7.94
N HIS A 137 -20.29 -11.49 -7.13
CA HIS A 137 -19.99 -12.85 -6.72
C HIS A 137 -21.17 -13.47 -5.94
N GLY A 138 -21.71 -12.74 -4.95
CA GLY A 138 -22.90 -13.15 -4.22
C GLY A 138 -24.13 -13.33 -5.11
N TYR A 139 -24.30 -12.49 -6.13
CA TYR A 139 -25.37 -12.65 -7.12
C TYR A 139 -25.26 -13.96 -7.89
N PHE A 140 -24.07 -14.33 -8.37
CA PHE A 140 -23.88 -15.61 -9.08
C PHE A 140 -24.04 -16.81 -8.16
N ALA A 141 -23.51 -16.74 -6.93
CA ALA A 141 -23.71 -17.77 -5.93
C ALA A 141 -25.20 -17.99 -5.62
N PHE A 142 -25.97 -16.92 -5.42
CA PHE A 142 -27.40 -17.01 -5.18
C PHE A 142 -28.15 -17.63 -6.37
N ASN A 143 -27.84 -17.22 -7.60
CA ASN A 143 -28.48 -17.78 -8.79
C ASN A 143 -28.05 -19.24 -9.07
N LEU A 144 -26.86 -19.64 -8.62
CA LEU A 144 -26.41 -21.04 -8.65
C LEU A 144 -27.24 -21.91 -7.71
N VAL A 145 -27.68 -21.42 -6.55
CA VAL A 145 -28.65 -22.14 -5.69
C VAL A 145 -29.96 -22.38 -6.44
N LEU A 146 -30.46 -21.36 -7.14
CA LEU A 146 -31.73 -21.47 -7.88
C LEU A 146 -31.61 -22.36 -9.13
N ASN A 147 -30.41 -22.47 -9.69
CA ASN A 147 -30.15 -23.18 -10.95
C ASN A 147 -28.85 -24.01 -10.83
N PRO A 148 -28.82 -25.07 -10.00
CA PRO A 148 -27.60 -25.79 -9.64
C PRO A 148 -26.97 -26.57 -10.80
N THR A 149 -27.71 -26.83 -11.86
CA THR A 149 -27.22 -27.48 -13.08
C THR A 149 -26.77 -26.48 -14.15
N SER A 150 -26.78 -25.18 -13.87
CA SER A 150 -26.39 -24.16 -14.86
C SER A 150 -24.87 -24.04 -14.95
N ALA A 151 -24.33 -24.43 -16.11
CA ALA A 151 -22.91 -24.25 -16.43
C ALA A 151 -22.49 -22.77 -16.33
N TYR A 152 -23.38 -21.85 -16.74
CA TYR A 152 -23.11 -20.41 -16.72
C TYR A 152 -22.96 -19.88 -15.29
N TYR A 153 -23.91 -20.19 -14.39
CA TYR A 153 -23.84 -19.71 -13.01
C TYR A 153 -22.69 -20.37 -12.26
N LEU A 154 -22.41 -21.64 -12.52
CA LEU A 154 -21.27 -22.34 -11.95
C LEU A 154 -19.95 -21.69 -12.37
N GLN A 155 -19.75 -21.47 -13.67
CA GLN A 155 -18.54 -20.84 -14.19
C GLN A 155 -18.41 -19.38 -13.74
N SER A 156 -19.51 -18.65 -13.61
CA SER A 156 -19.50 -17.25 -13.15
C SER A 156 -19.12 -17.12 -11.67
N THR A 157 -19.66 -17.99 -10.82
CA THR A 157 -19.27 -18.09 -9.39
C THR A 157 -17.78 -18.44 -9.28
N TYR A 158 -17.33 -19.43 -10.05
CA TYR A 158 -15.92 -19.81 -10.13
C TYR A 158 -15.01 -18.65 -10.58
N MET A 159 -15.36 -17.93 -11.64
CA MET A 159 -14.53 -16.81 -12.13
C MET A 159 -14.41 -15.67 -11.12
N THR A 160 -15.49 -15.39 -10.39
CA THR A 160 -15.53 -14.22 -9.50
C THR A 160 -14.76 -14.41 -8.20
N VAL A 161 -14.58 -15.65 -7.71
CA VAL A 161 -13.74 -15.93 -6.53
C VAL A 161 -12.24 -15.72 -6.81
N HIS A 162 -11.80 -15.85 -8.06
CA HIS A 162 -10.38 -15.78 -8.46
C HIS A 162 -9.77 -14.37 -8.48
N ILE A 163 -10.54 -13.30 -8.24
CA ILE A 163 -10.04 -11.92 -8.37
C ILE A 163 -8.85 -11.62 -7.46
N TYR A 164 -8.80 -12.26 -6.29
CA TYR A 164 -7.70 -12.10 -5.35
C TYR A 164 -6.39 -12.73 -5.86
N ALA A 165 -6.43 -13.89 -6.51
CA ALA A 165 -5.23 -14.55 -7.06
C ALA A 165 -4.52 -13.63 -8.05
N TRP A 166 -5.29 -13.06 -8.98
CA TRP A 166 -4.77 -12.15 -9.99
C TRP A 166 -4.21 -10.86 -9.39
N SER A 167 -4.78 -10.35 -8.29
CA SER A 167 -4.20 -9.15 -7.64
C SER A 167 -2.82 -9.42 -7.06
N ARG A 168 -2.57 -10.64 -6.58
CA ARG A 168 -1.23 -11.06 -6.12
C ARG A 168 -0.26 -11.26 -7.26
N VAL A 169 -0.71 -11.86 -8.36
CA VAL A 169 0.11 -12.04 -9.56
C VAL A 169 0.54 -10.70 -10.14
N PHE A 170 -0.39 -9.77 -10.36
CA PHE A 170 -0.05 -8.43 -10.87
C PHE A 170 0.82 -7.65 -9.88
N PHE A 171 0.57 -7.75 -8.58
CA PHE A 171 1.43 -7.12 -7.58
C PHE A 171 2.88 -7.64 -7.67
N ALA A 172 3.07 -8.97 -7.76
CA ALA A 172 4.39 -9.57 -7.89
C ALA A 172 5.08 -9.17 -9.20
N LEU A 173 4.34 -9.12 -10.32
CA LEU A 173 4.86 -8.64 -11.60
C LEU A 173 5.30 -7.18 -11.52
N TYR A 174 4.45 -6.30 -10.98
CA TYR A 174 4.76 -4.87 -10.87
C TYR A 174 5.93 -4.61 -9.94
N TYR A 175 6.05 -5.40 -8.86
CA TYR A 175 7.23 -5.38 -8.02
C TYR A 175 8.50 -5.81 -8.78
N ARG A 176 8.46 -6.96 -9.48
CA ARG A 176 9.63 -7.52 -10.20
C ARG A 176 10.16 -6.61 -11.32
N PHE A 177 9.27 -5.86 -11.96
CA PHE A 177 9.60 -4.94 -13.05
C PHE A 177 9.65 -3.47 -12.63
N LYS A 178 9.54 -3.18 -11.33
CA LYS A 178 9.54 -1.82 -10.77
C LYS A 178 8.50 -0.89 -11.41
N LEU A 179 7.32 -1.43 -11.73
CA LEU A 179 6.19 -0.67 -12.26
C LEU A 179 5.38 -0.07 -11.11
N PHE A 180 4.72 1.06 -11.37
CA PHE A 180 3.78 1.73 -10.45
C PHE A 180 4.33 1.97 -9.04
N GLU A 181 5.60 2.37 -8.92
CA GLU A 181 6.21 2.73 -7.63
C GLU A 181 5.33 3.72 -6.84
N GLY A 182 5.10 3.45 -5.56
CA GLY A 182 4.17 4.20 -4.71
C GLY A 182 2.68 3.84 -4.85
N HIS A 183 2.27 3.18 -5.94
CA HIS A 183 0.86 2.87 -6.25
C HIS A 183 0.60 1.40 -6.67
N ARG A 184 1.55 0.51 -6.37
CA ARG A 184 1.56 -0.87 -6.87
C ARG A 184 0.31 -1.66 -6.49
N PHE A 185 -0.17 -1.49 -5.26
CA PHE A 185 -1.29 -2.27 -4.76
C PHE A 185 -2.57 -1.87 -5.49
N SER A 186 -2.83 -0.57 -5.58
CA SER A 186 -3.96 -0.04 -6.34
C SER A 186 -3.91 -0.46 -7.81
N ALA A 187 -2.77 -0.31 -8.47
CA ALA A 187 -2.61 -0.69 -9.88
C ALA A 187 -2.89 -2.17 -10.11
N ALA A 188 -2.37 -3.05 -9.24
CA ALA A 188 -2.58 -4.49 -9.33
C ALA A 188 -4.07 -4.85 -9.19
N MET A 189 -4.76 -4.28 -8.20
CA MET A 189 -6.19 -4.50 -7.99
C MET A 189 -7.04 -4.04 -9.17
N LEU A 190 -6.74 -2.86 -9.74
CA LEU A 190 -7.43 -2.34 -10.91
C LEU A 190 -7.24 -3.28 -12.11
N THR A 191 -6.01 -3.73 -12.34
CA THR A 191 -5.67 -4.63 -13.46
C THR A 191 -6.43 -5.97 -13.34
N SER A 192 -6.51 -6.54 -12.13
CA SER A 192 -7.30 -7.75 -11.88
C SER A 192 -8.79 -7.56 -12.18
N GLY A 193 -9.37 -6.44 -11.75
CA GLY A 193 -10.77 -6.12 -12.05
C GLY A 193 -11.01 -5.99 -13.55
N MET A 194 -10.14 -5.28 -14.25
CA MET A 194 -10.22 -5.10 -15.70
C MET A 194 -10.07 -6.41 -16.49
N LEU A 195 -9.33 -7.39 -15.94
CA LEU A 195 -9.16 -8.72 -16.55
C LEU A 195 -10.37 -9.63 -16.29
N LEU A 196 -10.85 -9.72 -15.05
CA LEU A 196 -11.85 -10.72 -14.68
C LEU A 196 -13.30 -10.25 -14.81
N VAL A 197 -13.63 -8.98 -14.59
CA VAL A 197 -15.02 -8.52 -14.72
C VAL A 197 -15.60 -8.80 -16.11
N PRO A 198 -14.84 -8.62 -17.22
CA PRO A 198 -15.33 -8.96 -18.55
C PRO A 198 -15.56 -10.45 -18.81
N THR A 199 -14.93 -11.36 -18.07
CA THR A 199 -15.13 -12.80 -18.29
C THR A 199 -16.56 -13.22 -17.95
N VAL A 200 -17.24 -12.43 -17.12
CA VAL A 200 -18.59 -12.73 -16.63
C VAL A 200 -19.65 -11.77 -17.18
N LEU A 201 -19.35 -10.48 -17.24
CA LEU A 201 -20.31 -9.47 -17.72
C LEU A 201 -20.04 -9.00 -19.16
N GLY A 202 -18.93 -9.42 -19.78
CA GLY A 202 -18.43 -8.83 -21.03
C GLY A 202 -17.86 -7.43 -20.83
N LEU A 203 -17.50 -6.73 -21.91
CA LEU A 203 -16.89 -5.40 -21.84
C LEU A 203 -17.74 -4.36 -21.09
N ARG A 204 -19.07 -4.51 -21.13
CA ARG A 204 -20.01 -3.67 -20.34
C ARG A 204 -19.74 -3.72 -18.84
N GLY A 205 -19.19 -4.82 -18.32
CA GLY A 205 -18.85 -4.95 -16.91
C GLY A 205 -17.83 -3.91 -16.45
N ASN A 206 -16.83 -3.61 -17.28
CA ASN A 206 -15.85 -2.56 -16.96
C ASN A 206 -16.48 -1.16 -16.96
N VAL A 207 -17.43 -0.91 -17.87
CA VAL A 207 -18.18 0.36 -17.89
C VAL A 207 -19.04 0.51 -16.62
N ILE A 208 -19.69 -0.57 -16.18
CA ILE A 208 -20.46 -0.60 -14.92
C ILE A 208 -19.54 -0.34 -13.74
N LEU A 209 -18.38 -1.01 -13.67
CA LEU A 209 -17.39 -0.80 -12.61
C LEU A 209 -16.96 0.66 -12.51
N LEU A 210 -16.57 1.27 -13.63
CA LEU A 210 -16.19 2.68 -13.66
C LEU A 210 -17.35 3.59 -13.25
N SER A 211 -18.56 3.30 -13.70
CA SER A 211 -19.76 4.06 -13.34
C SER A 211 -20.05 3.99 -11.84
N VAL A 212 -19.91 2.83 -11.22
CA VAL A 212 -20.09 2.64 -9.76
C VAL A 212 -19.05 3.45 -8.99
N VAL A 213 -17.79 3.44 -9.44
CA VAL A 213 -16.72 4.23 -8.82
C VAL A 213 -17.05 5.73 -8.90
N VAL A 214 -17.41 6.24 -10.09
CA VAL A 214 -17.72 7.67 -10.29
C VAL A 214 -18.94 8.10 -9.47
N VAL A 215 -20.02 7.31 -9.47
CA VAL A 215 -21.23 7.63 -8.69
C VAL A 215 -20.94 7.62 -7.19
N SER A 216 -20.16 6.65 -6.72
CA SER A 216 -19.74 6.56 -5.32
C SER A 216 -18.87 7.75 -4.92
N ASP A 217 -17.95 8.15 -5.80
CA ASP A 217 -17.08 9.32 -5.60
C ASP A 217 -17.92 10.61 -5.46
N ILE A 218 -18.87 10.86 -6.37
CA ILE A 218 -19.78 12.03 -6.30
C ILE A 218 -20.54 12.06 -4.96
N PHE A 219 -21.12 10.94 -4.55
CA PHE A 219 -21.90 10.86 -3.32
C PHE A 219 -21.03 11.09 -2.08
N LEU A 220 -19.88 10.42 -2.01
CA LEU A 220 -18.95 10.60 -0.88
C LEU A 220 -18.42 12.04 -0.82
N ARG A 221 -18.28 12.72 -1.97
CA ARG A 221 -17.74 14.09 -2.04
C ARG A 221 -18.69 15.07 -1.41
N TYR A 222 -19.98 14.84 -1.60
CA TYR A 222 -21.03 15.62 -0.98
C TYR A 222 -21.14 15.37 0.54
N ALA A 223 -20.85 14.15 0.98
CA ALA A 223 -21.07 13.73 2.37
C ALA A 223 -19.89 13.96 3.33
N ASN A 224 -18.68 14.27 2.83
CA ASN A 224 -17.45 14.31 3.63
C ASN A 224 -16.60 15.56 3.39
N ASN A 225 -15.68 15.84 4.31
CA ASN A 225 -14.80 17.02 4.27
C ASN A 225 -13.49 16.77 3.46
N ALA A 226 -12.73 17.84 3.23
CA ALA A 226 -11.49 17.78 2.44
C ALA A 226 -10.42 16.86 3.05
N GLU A 227 -10.31 16.83 4.38
CA GLU A 227 -9.35 15.98 5.10
C GLU A 227 -9.65 14.49 4.92
N PHE A 228 -10.92 14.08 5.04
CA PHE A 228 -11.36 12.74 4.70
C PHE A 228 -10.93 12.39 3.28
N TRP A 229 -11.12 13.30 2.32
CA TRP A 229 -10.77 13.06 0.92
C TRP A 229 -9.29 12.81 0.70
N VAL A 230 -8.42 13.62 1.31
CA VAL A 230 -6.97 13.39 1.25
C VAL A 230 -6.64 11.98 1.76
N SER A 231 -7.21 11.56 2.89
CA SER A 231 -6.99 10.21 3.43
C SER A 231 -7.55 9.10 2.53
N TRP A 232 -8.67 9.36 1.85
CA TRP A 232 -9.42 8.37 1.07
C TRP A 232 -8.82 8.15 -0.33
N THR A 233 -8.15 9.18 -0.88
CA THR A 233 -7.50 9.12 -2.19
C THR A 233 -6.00 8.86 -2.11
N THR A 234 -5.38 9.00 -0.95
CA THR A 234 -3.95 8.75 -0.78
C THR A 234 -3.71 7.26 -0.64
N GLU A 235 -2.86 6.70 -1.50
CA GLU A 235 -2.24 5.42 -1.21
C GLU A 235 -1.13 5.68 -0.20
N HIS A 236 -1.26 5.12 0.99
CA HIS A 236 -0.08 4.85 1.81
C HIS A 236 0.51 3.58 1.22
N PRO A 237 1.58 3.64 0.40
CA PRO A 237 2.19 2.42 -0.05
C PRO A 237 2.62 1.65 1.19
N ARG A 238 2.50 0.33 1.10
CA ARG A 238 3.02 -0.61 2.10
C ARG A 238 4.49 -0.31 2.48
N GLU A 239 5.17 0.43 1.61
CA GLU A 239 6.56 0.87 1.63
C GLU A 239 6.80 2.28 2.24
N LEU A 240 5.77 3.11 2.43
CA LEU A 240 5.89 4.45 3.05
C LEU A 240 5.71 4.43 4.58
N SER A 241 5.03 3.43 5.13
CA SER A 241 4.93 3.24 6.59
C SER A 241 6.29 3.04 7.26
N SER A 242 7.33 2.83 6.46
CA SER A 242 8.65 2.32 6.85
C SER A 242 9.78 3.24 6.37
N SER A 243 9.49 4.48 5.96
CA SER A 243 10.52 5.44 5.49
C SER A 243 10.24 6.86 5.95
N PRO A 244 10.67 7.25 7.17
CA PRO A 244 10.73 8.65 7.57
C PRO A 244 11.46 9.49 6.51
N GLU A 245 12.57 8.96 5.98
CA GLU A 245 13.38 9.61 4.92
C GLU A 245 12.66 9.76 3.58
N LYS A 246 11.85 8.78 3.15
CA LYS A 246 11.07 8.90 1.88
C LYS A 246 9.81 9.72 2.06
N LYS A 247 9.21 9.78 3.26
CA LYS A 247 8.10 10.69 3.55
C LYS A 247 8.59 12.14 3.52
N VAL A 248 9.74 12.42 4.14
CA VAL A 248 10.43 13.72 4.04
C VAL A 248 10.86 14.03 2.61
N MET A 249 11.42 13.07 1.87
CA MET A 249 11.87 13.29 0.48
C MET A 249 10.71 13.40 -0.52
N LEU A 250 9.61 12.67 -0.32
CA LEU A 250 8.42 12.73 -1.17
C LEU A 250 7.54 13.93 -0.83
N GLU A 251 7.41 14.34 0.44
CA GLU A 251 6.80 15.62 0.83
C GLU A 251 7.65 16.78 0.30
N ALA A 252 8.98 16.70 0.35
CA ALA A 252 9.87 17.67 -0.28
C ALA A 252 9.74 17.67 -1.82
N LEU A 253 9.56 16.51 -2.46
CA LEU A 253 9.41 16.38 -3.92
C LEU A 253 8.01 16.74 -4.44
N ILE A 254 6.94 16.45 -3.69
CA ILE A 254 5.56 16.83 -4.02
C ILE A 254 5.37 18.32 -3.78
N THR A 255 5.91 18.87 -2.68
CA THR A 255 5.96 20.32 -2.46
C THR A 255 6.82 21.02 -3.54
N ALA A 256 7.88 20.36 -4.03
CA ALA A 256 8.67 20.85 -5.16
C ALA A 256 7.98 20.68 -6.53
N ALA A 257 7.12 19.68 -6.71
CA ALA A 257 6.43 19.38 -7.96
C ALA A 257 5.11 20.17 -8.14
N GLU A 258 4.39 20.45 -7.05
CA GLU A 258 3.13 21.22 -7.06
C GLU A 258 3.33 22.71 -7.39
N VAL A 259 4.57 23.20 -7.36
CA VAL A 259 4.93 24.57 -7.78
C VAL A 259 5.33 24.63 -9.27
N SER A 260 5.39 23.50 -9.99
CA SER A 260 5.94 23.44 -11.36
C SER A 260 4.97 23.77 -12.50
N ASN A 261 3.69 24.06 -12.24
CA ASN A 261 2.73 24.41 -13.31
C ASN A 261 2.45 25.91 -13.39
N ALA A 262 3.45 26.67 -13.87
CA ALA A 262 3.30 27.83 -14.76
C ALA A 262 4.67 28.51 -14.97
N ILE A 263 5.33 28.19 -16.08
CA ILE A 263 6.50 28.91 -16.60
C ILE A 263 5.95 29.88 -17.67
N PRO A 264 6.30 31.19 -17.70
CA PRO A 264 7.58 31.58 -18.29
C PRO A 264 8.26 32.89 -17.87
N LEU A 265 9.56 32.92 -18.19
CA LEU A 265 10.50 34.06 -18.31
C LEU A 265 11.13 34.65 -17.04
N LEU A 266 12.37 34.20 -16.81
CA LEU A 266 13.58 34.99 -16.51
C LEU A 266 13.35 36.46 -16.08
N ALA A 267 13.39 36.72 -14.77
CA ALA A 267 14.21 37.74 -14.11
C ALA A 267 13.62 38.17 -12.75
N THR A 268 14.41 38.01 -11.68
CA THR A 268 14.43 38.74 -10.39
C THR A 268 13.51 38.35 -9.20
N GLN A 269 14.13 38.41 -8.01
CA GLN A 269 13.64 38.84 -6.67
C GLN A 269 12.82 37.91 -5.74
N ASN A 270 12.42 36.68 -6.09
CA ASN A 270 11.55 35.88 -5.20
C ASN A 270 12.28 34.68 -4.51
N PRO A 271 12.23 34.52 -3.16
CA PRO A 271 12.87 33.42 -2.41
C PRO A 271 12.58 32.01 -2.95
N LYS A 272 11.40 31.81 -3.53
CA LYS A 272 10.98 30.54 -4.14
C LYS A 272 11.79 30.15 -5.39
N GLU A 273 12.23 31.11 -6.19
CA GLU A 273 13.07 30.86 -7.37
C GLU A 273 14.52 30.54 -6.98
N ARG A 274 15.01 31.25 -5.95
CA ARG A 274 16.32 31.00 -5.35
C ARG A 274 16.40 29.58 -4.78
N TYR A 275 15.32 29.12 -4.14
CA TYR A 275 15.22 27.76 -3.61
C TYR A 275 15.36 26.67 -4.67
N ALA A 276 14.59 26.76 -5.74
CA ALA A 276 14.60 25.79 -6.84
C ALA A 276 16.00 25.68 -7.47
N HIS A 277 16.71 26.81 -7.58
CA HIS A 277 18.09 26.84 -8.05
C HIS A 277 19.05 26.12 -7.09
N ILE A 278 18.98 26.37 -5.78
CA ILE A 278 19.82 25.70 -4.77
C ILE A 278 19.59 24.17 -4.83
N CYS A 279 18.34 23.72 -4.85
CA CYS A 279 17.98 22.31 -4.95
C CYS A 279 18.49 21.65 -6.24
N ALA A 280 18.29 22.29 -7.40
CA ALA A 280 18.77 21.78 -8.69
C ALA A 280 20.31 21.68 -8.72
N THR A 281 21.00 22.63 -8.10
CA THR A 281 22.46 22.66 -8.03
C THR A 281 23.00 21.55 -7.12
N VAL A 282 22.36 21.29 -5.98
CA VAL A 282 22.67 20.16 -5.08
C VAL A 282 22.41 18.81 -5.76
N MET A 283 21.28 18.67 -6.47
CA MET A 283 20.94 17.46 -7.24
C MET A 283 21.95 17.20 -8.36
N THR A 284 22.35 18.23 -9.09
CA THR A 284 23.37 18.13 -10.16
C THR A 284 24.73 17.75 -9.59
N ALA A 285 25.12 18.33 -8.45
CA ALA A 285 26.37 18.01 -7.77
C ALA A 285 26.41 16.58 -7.22
N ASN A 286 25.26 16.00 -6.89
CA ASN A 286 25.15 14.59 -6.50
C ASN A 286 25.16 13.62 -7.69
N SER A 287 24.63 14.03 -8.85
CA SER A 287 24.64 13.22 -10.09
C SER A 287 26.01 13.12 -10.76
N ARG A 288 26.90 14.07 -10.51
CA ARG A 288 28.30 14.07 -10.95
C ARG A 288 29.15 13.50 -9.81
N ASN A 289 30.12 12.63 -10.09
CA ASN A 289 31.06 12.06 -9.09
C ASN A 289 32.02 13.11 -8.50
N LEU A 290 31.51 14.24 -8.01
CA LEU A 290 32.27 15.30 -7.37
C LEU A 290 32.71 14.86 -5.98
N SER A 291 33.88 15.33 -5.55
CA SER A 291 34.36 15.09 -4.20
C SER A 291 33.44 15.74 -3.14
N PRO A 292 33.37 15.18 -1.92
CA PRO A 292 32.60 15.75 -0.80
C PRO A 292 32.81 17.25 -0.58
N ARG A 293 34.06 17.72 -0.73
CA ARG A 293 34.45 19.11 -0.61
C ARG A 293 33.94 19.98 -1.76
N GLU A 294 33.91 19.46 -2.98
CA GLU A 294 33.36 20.17 -4.14
C GLU A 294 31.84 20.29 -4.06
N LYS A 295 31.15 19.25 -3.58
CA LYS A 295 29.71 19.31 -3.29
C LYS A 295 29.40 20.38 -2.25
N ALA A 296 30.13 20.38 -1.13
CA ALA A 296 30.01 21.42 -0.10
C ALA A 296 30.23 22.82 -0.69
N ARG A 297 31.19 22.98 -1.60
CA ARG A 297 31.49 24.28 -2.22
C ARG A 297 30.36 24.81 -3.09
N VAL A 298 29.68 23.90 -3.78
CA VAL A 298 28.52 24.24 -4.61
C VAL A 298 27.35 24.70 -3.75
N VAL A 299 27.07 24.00 -2.65
CA VAL A 299 26.00 24.38 -1.70
C VAL A 299 26.34 25.68 -0.99
N PHE A 300 27.57 25.83 -0.51
CA PHE A 300 28.06 27.04 0.18
C PHE A 300 27.80 28.30 -0.66
N ARG A 301 28.20 28.28 -1.94
CA ARG A 301 27.99 29.40 -2.87
C ARG A 301 26.52 29.70 -3.17
N ALA A 302 25.65 28.73 -2.96
CA ALA A 302 24.23 28.88 -3.21
C ALA A 302 23.53 29.55 -2.00
N ILE A 303 24.09 29.36 -0.81
CA ILE A 303 23.64 29.97 0.45
C ILE A 303 24.23 31.37 0.64
N ASP A 304 25.52 31.55 0.32
CA ASP A 304 26.25 32.83 0.35
C ASP A 304 25.69 33.80 -0.71
N THR A 305 24.75 34.64 -0.29
CA THR A 305 23.98 35.50 -1.19
C THR A 305 24.70 36.77 -1.53
N ASN A 306 25.35 37.34 -0.52
CA ASN A 306 26.04 38.60 -0.59
C ASN A 306 27.46 38.41 -1.18
N GLN A 307 27.88 37.16 -1.41
CA GLN A 307 29.16 36.76 -2.00
C GLN A 307 30.35 37.26 -1.17
N ASP A 308 30.18 37.35 0.15
CA ASP A 308 31.24 37.76 1.06
C ASP A 308 32.20 36.60 1.40
N ASN A 309 31.94 35.39 0.90
CA ASN A 309 32.68 34.16 1.14
C ASN A 309 32.64 33.67 2.60
N GLU A 310 31.71 34.19 3.39
CA GLU A 310 31.32 33.69 4.69
C GLU A 310 29.83 33.33 4.66
N LEU A 311 29.36 32.51 5.61
CA LEU A 311 27.94 32.29 5.81
C LEU A 311 27.52 32.98 7.08
N SER A 312 26.57 33.91 7.00
CA SER A 312 25.95 34.48 8.19
C SER A 312 24.87 33.55 8.77
N THR A 313 24.59 33.69 10.06
CA THR A 313 23.46 32.97 10.70
C THR A 313 22.12 33.27 10.03
N THR A 314 21.95 34.46 9.44
CA THR A 314 20.75 34.84 8.70
C THR A 314 20.64 34.10 7.38
N GLU A 315 21.70 34.05 6.58
CA GLU A 315 21.70 33.34 5.30
C GLU A 315 21.51 31.85 5.47
N PHE A 316 22.12 31.27 6.50
CA PHE A 316 21.93 29.87 6.80
C PHE A 316 20.51 29.57 7.32
N LYS A 317 19.93 30.42 8.18
CA LYS A 317 18.52 30.29 8.60
C LYS A 317 17.54 30.44 7.45
N ASP A 318 17.78 31.42 6.57
CA ASP A 318 17.00 31.61 5.34
C ASP A 318 17.05 30.34 4.50
N PHE A 319 18.23 29.75 4.30
CA PHE A 319 18.38 28.46 3.63
C PHE A 319 17.61 27.32 4.31
N LEU A 320 17.63 27.20 5.64
CA LEU A 320 16.90 26.15 6.37
C LEU A 320 15.38 26.33 6.25
N LEU A 321 14.87 27.55 6.43
CA LEU A 321 13.47 27.90 6.21
C LEU A 321 13.03 27.58 4.78
N THR A 322 13.89 27.93 3.83
CA THR A 322 13.62 27.70 2.42
C THR A 322 13.59 26.19 2.12
N CYS A 323 14.40 25.38 2.81
CA CYS A 323 14.36 23.91 2.81
C CYS A 323 13.14 23.29 3.51
N GLY A 324 12.22 24.11 4.06
CA GLY A 324 11.00 23.63 4.72
C GLY A 324 11.18 23.26 6.19
N ILE A 325 12.33 23.55 6.80
CA ILE A 325 12.55 23.37 8.24
C ILE A 325 11.78 24.47 8.96
N SER A 326 10.86 24.08 9.83
CA SER A 326 9.99 25.03 10.53
C SER A 326 10.79 25.88 11.53
N GLN A 327 10.28 27.07 11.84
CA GLN A 327 10.93 27.94 12.81
C GLN A 327 11.02 27.33 14.22
N TYR A 328 10.13 26.40 14.54
CA TYR A 328 10.12 25.62 15.78
C TYR A 328 11.25 24.58 15.83
N GLU A 329 11.54 23.89 14.72
CA GLU A 329 12.68 22.96 14.62
C GLU A 329 14.03 23.70 14.64
N MET A 330 14.07 24.96 14.19
CA MET A 330 15.27 25.80 14.26
C MET A 330 15.58 26.34 15.66
N ASP A 331 14.59 26.36 16.56
CA ASP A 331 14.81 26.73 17.97
C ASP A 331 15.60 25.64 18.72
N ASP A 332 15.74 24.44 18.12
CA ASP A 332 16.68 23.42 18.56
C ASP A 332 18.12 23.84 18.21
N LYS A 333 18.76 24.52 19.17
CA LYS A 333 20.03 25.24 19.02
C LYS A 333 21.20 24.39 18.52
N MET A 334 21.08 23.07 18.49
CA MET A 334 22.17 22.14 18.17
C MET A 334 22.75 22.33 16.77
N MET A 335 21.90 22.51 15.74
CA MET A 335 22.38 22.60 14.35
C MET A 335 23.16 23.90 14.09
N LEU A 336 22.60 25.03 14.52
CA LEU A 336 23.25 26.34 14.43
C LEU A 336 24.51 26.40 15.31
N GLN A 337 24.48 25.84 16.52
CA GLN A 337 25.64 25.80 17.39
C GLN A 337 26.77 24.92 16.82
N SER A 338 26.44 23.85 16.10
CA SER A 338 27.43 22.94 15.51
C SER A 338 28.19 23.53 14.31
N LEU A 339 27.55 24.40 13.52
CA LEU A 339 28.19 25.05 12.36
C LEU A 339 28.91 26.33 12.77
N PHE A 340 28.27 27.16 13.60
CA PHE A 340 28.78 28.48 13.94
C PHE A 340 29.65 28.48 15.21
N ASN A 341 29.54 27.48 16.08
CA ASN A 341 30.32 27.34 17.31
C ASN A 341 30.38 28.63 18.17
N GLY A 342 29.25 29.36 18.24
CA GLY A 342 29.14 30.65 18.95
C GLY A 342 29.63 31.89 18.17
N GLN A 343 30.14 31.72 16.96
CA GLN A 343 30.50 32.80 16.04
C GLN A 343 29.26 33.30 15.27
N LYS A 344 29.34 34.51 14.69
CA LYS A 344 28.22 35.10 13.91
C LYS A 344 28.25 34.70 12.43
N THR A 345 29.41 34.30 11.94
CA THR A 345 29.65 33.85 10.57
C THR A 345 30.44 32.53 10.59
N ALA A 346 30.36 31.76 9.51
CA ALA A 346 31.10 30.51 9.32
C ALA A 346 31.83 30.54 7.98
N SER A 347 33.11 30.15 7.96
CA SER A 347 33.88 30.09 6.72
C SER A 347 33.49 28.88 5.86
N PHE A 348 33.92 28.87 4.60
CA PHE A 348 33.77 27.68 3.75
C PHE A 348 34.42 26.41 4.36
N ASN A 349 35.53 26.54 5.09
CA ASN A 349 36.15 25.38 5.72
C ASN A 349 35.31 24.84 6.88
N ASP A 350 34.69 25.72 7.67
CA ASP A 350 33.78 25.35 8.77
C ASP A 350 32.52 24.69 8.21
N PHE A 351 31.92 25.31 7.20
CA PHE A 351 30.78 24.74 6.48
C PHE A 351 31.12 23.41 5.81
N CYS A 352 32.28 23.29 5.16
CA CYS A 352 32.69 22.05 4.51
C CYS A 352 32.92 20.93 5.54
N SER A 353 33.55 21.23 6.67
CA SER A 353 33.75 20.27 7.77
C SER A 353 32.39 19.81 8.32
N TRP A 354 31.52 20.77 8.62
CA TRP A 354 30.15 20.51 9.08
C TRP A 354 29.33 19.71 8.05
N PHE A 355 29.36 20.09 6.77
CA PHE A 355 28.63 19.47 5.67
C PHE A 355 29.14 18.05 5.41
N THR A 356 30.45 17.84 5.42
CA THR A 356 31.03 16.50 5.25
C THR A 356 30.75 15.60 6.46
N LYS A 357 30.80 16.14 7.68
CA LYS A 357 30.58 15.38 8.92
C LYS A 357 29.11 15.06 9.19
N ASN A 358 28.21 16.01 9.01
CA ASN A 358 26.80 15.87 9.40
C ASN A 358 25.89 15.57 8.21
N TRP A 359 26.11 16.20 7.06
CA TRP A 359 25.21 16.11 5.90
C TRP A 359 25.59 14.98 4.92
N ILE A 360 26.88 14.71 4.71
CA ILE A 360 27.35 13.60 3.85
C ILE A 360 27.27 12.26 4.58
N HIS A 361 27.52 12.21 5.90
CA HIS A 361 27.28 10.98 6.67
C HIS A 361 25.78 10.69 6.83
N SER A 362 24.93 11.73 6.81
CA SER A 362 23.46 11.57 6.68
C SER A 362 23.02 11.00 5.32
N ASN A 363 23.87 11.08 4.28
CA ASN A 363 23.62 10.49 2.97
C ASN A 363 24.43 9.21 2.68
N THR A 364 25.16 8.68 3.68
CA THR A 364 25.42 7.25 3.66
C THR A 364 24.25 6.61 4.37
N ILE A 365 23.20 6.29 3.60
CA ILE A 365 22.22 5.29 4.02
C ILE A 365 23.04 4.01 4.22
N THR A 366 23.58 3.86 5.42
CA THR A 366 24.21 2.62 5.84
C THR A 366 23.01 1.74 6.08
N ILE A 367 22.54 1.08 5.02
CA ILE A 367 21.40 0.16 5.09
C ILE A 367 21.72 -0.78 6.25
N PRO A 368 21.02 -0.70 7.39
CA PRO A 368 21.41 -1.43 8.58
C PRO A 368 21.47 -2.91 8.24
N ARG A 369 22.54 -3.59 8.69
CA ARG A 369 22.61 -5.04 8.60
C ARG A 369 21.52 -5.63 9.49
N MET A 370 20.90 -6.71 9.03
CA MET A 370 19.91 -7.42 9.83
C MET A 370 20.52 -7.79 11.19
N PRO A 371 19.92 -7.37 12.32
CA PRO A 371 20.37 -7.83 13.62
C PRO A 371 20.27 -9.36 13.68
N SER A 372 21.33 -10.01 14.16
CA SER A 372 21.42 -11.48 14.21
C SER A 372 20.50 -12.12 15.25
N THR A 373 20.02 -11.33 16.22
CA THR A 373 19.14 -11.81 17.29
C THR A 373 17.70 -11.33 17.09
N PRO A 374 16.68 -12.15 17.45
CA PRO A 374 15.28 -11.72 17.41
C PRO A 374 15.02 -10.47 18.26
N ARG A 375 15.71 -10.34 19.40
CA ARG A 375 15.62 -9.16 20.26
C ARG A 375 16.16 -7.91 19.56
N GLY A 376 17.28 -8.03 18.85
CA GLY A 376 17.83 -6.93 18.04
C GLY A 376 16.92 -6.54 16.87
N GLN A 377 16.31 -7.54 16.21
CA GLN A 377 15.33 -7.32 15.13
C GLN A 377 14.10 -6.57 15.64
N ALA A 378 13.56 -7.00 16.78
CA ALA A 378 12.45 -6.31 17.44
C ALA A 378 12.83 -4.89 17.86
N LYS A 379 14.05 -4.70 18.40
CA LYS A 379 14.52 -3.39 18.84
C LYS A 379 14.65 -2.42 17.67
N LEU A 380 15.17 -2.87 16.53
CA LEU A 380 15.22 -2.08 15.31
C LEU A 380 13.84 -1.56 14.87
N VAL A 381 12.82 -2.43 14.93
CA VAL A 381 11.45 -2.02 14.58
C VAL A 381 10.89 -1.07 15.63
N PHE A 382 11.10 -1.36 16.92
CA PHE A 382 10.65 -0.51 18.03
C PHE A 382 11.22 0.91 17.88
N ASP A 383 12.53 1.02 17.67
CA ASP A 383 13.23 2.31 17.52
C ASP A 383 12.80 3.07 16.24
N THR A 384 12.20 2.38 15.26
CA THR A 384 11.62 3.02 14.08
C THR A 384 10.22 3.58 14.36
N LEU A 385 9.52 3.02 15.34
CA LEU A 385 8.16 3.42 15.73
C LEU A 385 8.16 4.48 16.84
N ASP A 386 9.12 4.37 17.76
CA ASP A 386 9.44 5.32 18.84
C ASP A 386 10.12 6.56 18.25
N SER A 387 9.29 7.42 17.67
CA SER A 387 9.67 8.58 16.88
C SER A 387 10.31 9.68 17.70
N ASP A 388 9.94 9.79 18.98
CA ASP A 388 10.51 10.75 19.92
C ASP A 388 11.66 10.17 20.75
N SER A 389 11.98 8.89 20.57
CA SER A 389 13.01 8.16 21.30
C SER A 389 12.80 8.17 22.82
N SER A 390 11.53 8.20 23.26
CA SER A 390 11.15 8.17 24.67
C SER A 390 11.46 6.82 25.33
N GLY A 391 11.67 5.76 24.54
CA GLY A 391 11.88 4.40 25.02
C GLY A 391 10.59 3.59 25.20
N HIS A 392 9.44 4.17 24.83
CA HIS A 392 8.10 3.63 24.99
C HIS A 392 7.23 4.03 23.78
N LEU A 393 6.25 3.21 23.39
CA LEU A 393 5.30 3.57 22.33
C LEU A 393 4.03 4.14 22.93
N ASP A 394 3.72 5.38 22.59
CA ASP A 394 2.52 6.05 23.05
C ASP A 394 1.30 5.79 22.14
N LEU A 395 0.15 6.38 22.51
CA LEU A 395 -1.09 6.23 21.73
C LEU A 395 -0.94 6.81 20.32
N GLN A 396 -0.25 7.93 20.16
CA GLN A 396 -0.12 8.63 18.88
C GLN A 396 0.78 7.83 17.91
N GLU A 397 1.85 7.24 18.41
CA GLU A 397 2.74 6.36 17.63
C GLU A 397 2.03 5.08 17.21
N LEU A 398 1.18 4.52 18.08
CA LEU A 398 0.29 3.41 17.74
C LEU A 398 -0.76 3.78 16.70
N GLU A 399 -1.36 4.97 16.79
CA GLU A 399 -2.28 5.48 15.76
C GLU A 399 -1.60 5.59 14.41
N HIS A 400 -0.40 6.19 14.38
CA HIS A 400 0.42 6.30 13.18
C HIS A 400 0.73 4.93 12.58
N LEU A 401 1.13 3.96 13.41
CA LEU A 401 1.39 2.59 12.99
C LEU A 401 0.15 1.94 12.33
N LEU A 402 -1.03 2.09 12.94
CA LEU A 402 -2.26 1.47 12.45
C LEU A 402 -2.75 2.10 11.14
N VAL A 403 -2.69 3.42 11.04
CA VAL A 403 -3.00 4.16 9.81
C VAL A 403 -2.07 3.71 8.69
N SER A 404 -0.79 3.53 8.98
CA SER A 404 0.21 3.02 8.04
C SER A 404 -0.12 1.60 7.53
N TRP A 405 -0.87 0.82 8.31
CA TRP A 405 -1.39 -0.51 7.93
C TRP A 405 -2.80 -0.48 7.32
N GLY A 406 -3.33 0.71 7.02
CA GLY A 406 -4.67 0.93 6.49
C GLY A 406 -5.80 0.65 7.48
N LEU A 407 -5.49 0.60 8.79
CA LEU A 407 -6.45 0.44 9.86
C LEU A 407 -6.90 1.81 10.41
N PRO A 408 -8.11 1.90 11.02
CA PRO A 408 -8.57 3.14 11.64
C PRO A 408 -7.72 3.51 12.86
N ALA A 409 -7.36 4.79 13.00
CA ALA A 409 -6.60 5.32 14.13
C ALA A 409 -7.32 5.07 15.47
N ASN A 410 -8.64 5.23 15.51
CA ASN A 410 -9.45 5.00 16.71
C ASN A 410 -9.45 3.55 17.23
N GLU A 411 -8.85 2.59 16.51
CA GLU A 411 -8.61 1.25 17.06
C GLU A 411 -7.40 1.22 18.01
N ALA A 412 -6.51 2.23 17.99
CA ALA A 412 -5.27 2.32 18.78
C ALA A 412 -5.49 2.15 20.28
N GLU A 413 -6.48 2.83 20.84
CA GLU A 413 -6.79 2.77 22.27
C GLU A 413 -7.12 1.35 22.73
N GLY A 414 -7.85 0.60 21.90
CA GLY A 414 -8.16 -0.81 22.17
C GLY A 414 -6.93 -1.70 22.12
N TYR A 415 -5.95 -1.37 21.27
CA TYR A 415 -4.70 -2.09 21.20
C TYR A 415 -3.77 -1.80 22.37
N LEU A 416 -3.64 -0.53 22.74
CA LEU A 416 -2.90 -0.11 23.93
C LEU A 416 -3.40 -0.88 25.15
N LYS A 417 -4.71 -0.83 25.43
CA LYS A 417 -5.34 -1.58 26.54
C LYS A 417 -5.12 -3.10 26.52
N THR A 418 -4.90 -3.69 25.34
CA THR A 418 -4.70 -5.14 25.22
C THR A 418 -3.24 -5.54 25.45
N LEU A 419 -2.31 -4.65 25.09
CA LEU A 419 -0.87 -4.90 25.02
C LEU A 419 -0.12 -4.39 26.25
N ASP A 420 -0.52 -3.22 26.77
CA ASP A 420 -0.08 -2.63 28.03
C ASP A 420 -0.54 -3.52 29.20
N LYS A 421 0.38 -4.30 29.76
CA LYS A 421 0.12 -5.28 30.82
C LYS A 421 0.30 -4.69 32.21
N ASP A 422 1.11 -3.66 32.33
CA ASP A 422 1.37 -2.99 33.59
C ASP A 422 0.52 -1.73 33.80
N GLU A 423 -0.37 -1.41 32.85
CA GLU A 423 -1.28 -0.27 32.86
C GLU A 423 -0.51 1.07 32.93
N SER A 424 0.68 1.11 32.34
CA SER A 424 1.56 2.28 32.31
C SER A 424 1.09 3.39 31.35
N GLY A 425 0.12 3.08 30.49
CA GLY A 425 -0.42 3.99 29.48
C GLY A 425 0.43 4.09 28.22
N HIS A 426 1.46 3.25 28.08
CA HIS A 426 2.37 3.15 26.95
C HIS A 426 2.82 1.70 26.77
N ILE A 427 3.47 1.38 25.64
CA ILE A 427 4.02 0.02 25.41
C ILE A 427 5.54 0.09 25.51
N ASP A 428 6.12 -0.60 26.49
CA ASP A 428 7.57 -0.68 26.62
C ASP A 428 8.21 -1.69 25.64
N PHE A 429 9.54 -1.72 25.59
CA PHE A 429 10.24 -2.65 24.70
C PHE A 429 10.00 -4.14 25.06
N GLN A 430 9.84 -4.51 26.34
CA GLN A 430 9.57 -5.90 26.71
C GLN A 430 8.19 -6.33 26.23
N GLU A 431 7.19 -5.50 26.43
CA GLU A 431 5.82 -5.73 25.99
C GLU A 431 5.76 -5.82 24.46
N PHE A 432 6.42 -4.90 23.77
CA PHE A 432 6.55 -4.96 22.31
C PHE A 432 7.22 -6.25 21.84
N TYR A 433 8.34 -6.63 22.46
CA TYR A 433 9.07 -7.84 22.08
C TYR A 433 8.23 -9.12 22.27
N HIS A 434 7.58 -9.25 23.43
CA HIS A 434 6.85 -10.46 23.81
C HIS A 434 5.43 -10.52 23.22
N HIS A 435 4.69 -9.41 23.22
CA HIS A 435 3.28 -9.37 22.84
C HIS A 435 3.04 -8.92 21.40
N MET A 436 4.02 -8.26 20.77
CA MET A 436 3.95 -7.82 19.36
C MET A 436 4.88 -8.61 18.43
N SER A 437 5.20 -9.87 18.76
CA SER A 437 6.11 -10.71 17.96
C SER A 437 5.73 -10.90 16.50
N THR A 438 4.45 -10.85 16.16
CA THR A 438 4.04 -10.93 14.75
C THR A 438 4.26 -9.61 14.01
N VAL A 439 4.16 -8.49 14.72
CA VAL A 439 4.34 -7.14 14.17
C VAL A 439 5.79 -6.95 13.76
N TRP A 440 6.73 -7.11 14.69
CA TRP A 440 8.13 -6.81 14.39
C TRP A 440 8.77 -7.82 13.45
N LYS A 441 8.39 -9.11 13.49
CA LYS A 441 8.87 -10.10 12.49
C LYS A 441 8.48 -9.72 11.07
N PHE A 442 7.24 -9.26 10.89
CA PHE A 442 6.76 -8.83 9.59
C PHE A 442 7.39 -7.50 9.16
N ALA A 443 7.51 -6.54 10.07
CA ALA A 443 8.14 -5.26 9.78
C ALA A 443 9.60 -5.45 9.33
N VAL A 444 10.35 -6.33 10.00
CA VAL A 444 11.70 -6.72 9.56
C VAL A 444 11.70 -7.34 8.17
N GLN A 445 10.79 -8.28 7.87
CA GLN A 445 10.69 -8.85 6.52
C GLN A 445 10.34 -7.80 5.46
N SER A 446 9.47 -6.85 5.78
CA SER A 446 9.12 -5.75 4.88
C SER A 446 10.32 -4.83 4.64
N PHE A 447 11.09 -4.53 5.70
CA PHE A 447 12.32 -3.74 5.58
C PHE A 447 13.36 -4.46 4.70
N VAL A 448 13.44 -5.78 4.75
CA VAL A 448 14.27 -6.59 3.84
C VAL A 448 13.77 -6.48 2.40
N ASP A 449 12.48 -6.76 2.17
CA ASP A 449 11.88 -6.77 0.84
C ASP A 449 11.96 -5.39 0.16
N GLU A 450 12.01 -4.32 0.97
CA GLU A 450 12.14 -2.94 0.53
C GLU A 450 13.61 -2.48 0.38
N GLY A 451 14.57 -3.35 0.66
CA GLY A 451 16.01 -3.05 0.60
C GLY A 451 16.50 -2.11 1.70
N LYS A 452 15.73 -1.96 2.79
CA LYS A 452 16.03 -1.13 3.97
C LYS A 452 16.89 -1.84 5.01
N ILE A 453 16.96 -3.16 4.95
CA ILE A 453 17.89 -3.99 5.72
C ILE A 453 18.66 -4.87 4.76
N ARG A 454 19.99 -4.97 4.93
CA ARG A 454 20.79 -5.98 4.23
C ARG A 454 20.73 -7.30 5.00
N ILE A 455 20.23 -8.34 4.34
CA ILE A 455 20.55 -9.72 4.68
C ILE A 455 21.80 -10.04 3.86
N GLU A 456 22.96 -10.24 4.51
CA GLU A 456 24.15 -10.66 3.77
C GLU A 456 24.00 -12.10 3.25
N GLU A 457 24.72 -12.42 2.17
CA GLU A 457 25.13 -13.79 1.82
C GLU A 457 26.21 -14.31 2.78
#